data_AF-A0A538BRK0-F1
#
_entry.id   AF-A0A538BRK0-F1
#
_cell.length_a   1.000
_cell.length_b   1.000
_cell.length_c   1.000
_cell.angle_alpha   90.00
_cell.angle_beta   90.00
_cell.angle_gamma   90.00
#
_symmetry.space_group_name_H-M   'P 1'
#
loop_
_entity.id
_entity.type
_entity.pdbx_description
1 polymer ?
#
loop_
_entity_poly.entity_id
_entity_poly.type
_entity_poly.pdbx_seq_one_letter_code
_entity_poly.pdbx_strand_id
1 'polypeptide(L)'
;MPRLALCREENAEAMAATVAVLRTSAARLDGRDERPDLDRLDDAREALAQALARRIPELPAVPDDEALGSALEPAFRIRALSYAARQVAGYALLATGADTPELDELDVASRDTGRPARAALQATERLAVEHASARSVWFRNSLRGAAGLAVAVYIAQRSGLQHGFWVVLGTLSVLRSNALGTGWSILSALAGTAVGIVLGAALVIAIGTHEVVLWAVLPMAVLLAAYAPRAISFAAGQAGFTVVLFVLFNLIQPSGWKVGLVRIEDVAIGFAISLGVGLLFWPRGAAALLRENLAAAYARSADYVAVTAEQIAGRGDLSVSDGAAQAALVSAHRLDDAFRQYLAERSASNVNVESVGSLVAGAARVRRAAQSLAALGRMTDGDASLERCGRNLEDEVHALRSWYVTLGDSLVHATAVPRPHLRDAEGRARLLECVHDAVAGGNTTELRPALVLLWTSQHLDNLWRLESHLGRHAAEAASPRR
;
A
#
# COMPACT_ATOMS: atom_id res chain seq x y z
N MET A 1 -43.50 13.23 -6.18
CA MET A 1 -43.63 11.91 -5.51
C MET A 1 -42.76 11.92 -4.26
N PRO A 2 -43.28 11.55 -3.07
CA PRO A 2 -42.41 11.37 -1.91
C PRO A 2 -41.44 10.22 -2.25
N ARG A 3 -40.13 10.44 -2.06
CA ARG A 3 -39.12 9.39 -2.20
C ARG A 3 -39.57 8.19 -1.37
N LEU A 4 -39.98 7.10 -2.03
CA LEU A 4 -40.23 5.81 -1.40
C LEU A 4 -38.91 5.36 -0.79
N ALA A 5 -38.70 5.69 0.49
CA ALA A 5 -37.61 5.13 1.26
C ALA A 5 -37.95 3.66 1.51
N LEU A 6 -37.61 2.80 0.55
CA LEU A 6 -37.69 1.35 0.69
C LEU A 6 -36.93 0.93 1.94
N CYS A 7 -37.49 0.00 2.70
CA CYS A 7 -36.83 -0.59 3.87
C CYS A 7 -36.38 0.41 4.93
N ARG A 8 -37.22 1.40 5.29
CA ARG A 8 -36.85 2.43 6.27
C ARG A 8 -36.40 1.85 7.62
N GLU A 9 -37.10 0.85 8.15
CA GLU A 9 -36.78 0.24 9.45
C GLU A 9 -35.48 -0.55 9.38
N GLU A 10 -35.34 -1.41 8.37
CA GLU A 10 -34.16 -2.25 8.17
C GLU A 10 -32.91 -1.40 7.85
N ASN A 11 -33.09 -0.32 7.07
CA ASN A 11 -32.04 0.68 6.83
C ASN A 11 -31.61 1.37 8.12
N ALA A 12 -32.55 1.72 9.01
CA ALA A 12 -32.24 2.37 10.28
C ALA A 12 -31.46 1.42 11.21
N GLU A 13 -31.85 0.15 11.30
CA GLU A 13 -31.15 -0.83 12.12
C GLU A 13 -29.75 -1.15 11.58
N ALA A 14 -29.61 -1.39 10.26
CA ALA A 14 -28.31 -1.62 9.65
C ALA A 14 -27.36 -0.42 9.82
N MET A 15 -27.88 0.81 9.74
CA MET A 15 -27.10 2.01 10.03
C MET A 15 -26.72 2.10 11.52
N ALA A 16 -27.64 1.80 12.44
CA ALA A 16 -27.38 1.81 13.88
C ALA A 16 -26.31 0.78 14.27
N ALA A 17 -26.40 -0.44 13.75
CA ALA A 17 -25.39 -1.49 13.95
C ALA A 17 -24.03 -1.07 13.37
N THR A 18 -24.00 -0.49 12.17
CA THR A 18 -22.78 0.04 11.53
C THR A 18 -22.10 1.08 12.42
N VAL A 19 -22.86 2.05 12.94
CA VAL A 19 -22.34 3.10 13.83
C VAL A 19 -21.85 2.52 15.15
N ALA A 20 -22.56 1.56 15.73
CA ALA A 20 -22.17 0.91 16.98
C ALA A 20 -20.82 0.19 16.82
N VAL A 21 -20.67 -0.61 15.76
CA VAL A 21 -19.43 -1.31 15.44
C VAL A 21 -18.25 -0.35 15.25
N LEU A 22 -18.45 0.76 14.52
CA LEU A 22 -17.39 1.78 14.34
C LEU A 22 -17.00 2.45 15.65
N ARG A 23 -17.97 2.78 16.53
CA ARG A 23 -17.69 3.38 17.84
C ARG A 23 -16.93 2.43 18.74
N THR A 24 -17.35 1.18 18.81
CA THR A 24 -16.68 0.16 19.62
C THR A 24 -15.28 -0.15 19.08
N SER A 25 -15.11 -0.17 17.76
CA SER A 25 -13.78 -0.33 17.13
C SER A 25 -12.84 0.82 17.50
N ALA A 26 -13.34 2.06 17.51
CA ALA A 26 -12.57 3.22 17.95
C ALA A 26 -12.22 3.14 19.45
N ALA A 27 -13.19 2.83 20.30
CA ALA A 27 -12.98 2.64 21.75
C ALA A 27 -11.93 1.56 22.03
N ARG A 28 -11.92 0.49 21.23
CA ARG A 28 -10.94 -0.58 21.32
C ARG A 28 -9.53 -0.12 20.94
N LEU A 29 -9.40 0.64 19.85
CA LEU A 29 -8.12 1.24 19.44
C LEU A 29 -7.60 2.27 20.46
N ASP A 30 -8.48 2.93 21.20
CA ASP A 30 -8.14 3.79 22.34
C ASP A 30 -7.73 3.02 23.61
N GLY A 31 -7.71 1.67 23.55
CA GLY A 31 -7.25 0.80 24.64
C GLY A 31 -8.33 0.28 25.57
N ARG A 32 -9.61 0.47 25.26
CA ARG A 32 -10.71 -0.15 26.04
C ARG A 32 -10.94 -1.59 25.59
N ASP A 33 -11.25 -2.50 26.51
CA ASP A 33 -11.57 -3.89 26.16
C ASP A 33 -13.05 -4.06 25.78
N GLU A 34 -13.48 -3.32 24.76
CA GLU A 34 -14.80 -3.48 24.16
C GLU A 34 -14.67 -4.34 22.89
N ARG A 35 -15.61 -5.26 22.66
CA ARG A 35 -15.67 -6.06 21.43
C ARG A 35 -16.83 -5.59 20.55
N PRO A 36 -16.58 -5.26 19.27
CA PRO A 36 -17.66 -4.88 18.36
C PRO A 36 -18.61 -6.07 18.14
N ASP A 37 -19.91 -5.78 18.18
CA ASP A 37 -20.97 -6.76 17.93
C ASP A 37 -21.13 -6.98 16.42
N LEU A 38 -20.35 -7.93 15.91
CA LEU A 38 -20.30 -8.28 14.49
C LEU A 38 -21.50 -9.13 14.04
N ASP A 39 -22.08 -9.90 14.95
CA ASP A 39 -23.25 -10.74 14.68
C ASP A 39 -24.47 -9.87 14.43
N ARG A 40 -24.73 -8.87 15.29
CA ARG A 40 -25.80 -7.90 15.06
C ARG A 40 -25.65 -7.15 13.74
N LEU A 41 -24.43 -6.81 13.34
CA LEU A 41 -24.17 -6.13 12.08
C LEU A 41 -24.49 -7.02 10.88
N ASP A 42 -24.11 -8.30 10.94
CA ASP A 42 -24.43 -9.27 9.89
C ASP A 42 -25.93 -9.55 9.81
N ASP A 43 -26.59 -9.76 10.95
CA ASP A 43 -28.03 -9.97 11.03
C ASP A 43 -28.81 -8.79 10.45
N ALA A 44 -28.43 -7.55 10.79
CA ALA A 44 -29.07 -6.36 10.26
C ALA A 44 -28.84 -6.20 8.74
N ARG A 45 -27.65 -6.56 8.26
CA ARG A 45 -27.31 -6.53 6.83
C ARG A 45 -28.09 -7.60 6.03
N GLU A 46 -28.29 -8.77 6.61
CA GLU A 46 -29.08 -9.85 6.01
C GLU A 46 -30.58 -9.54 6.04
N ALA A 47 -31.09 -9.00 7.14
CA ALA A 47 -32.48 -8.53 7.23
C ALA A 47 -32.80 -7.46 6.17
N LEU A 48 -31.86 -6.53 5.92
CA LEU A 48 -31.99 -5.54 4.86
C LEU A 48 -32.05 -6.18 3.47
N ALA A 49 -31.21 -7.19 3.20
CA ALA A 49 -31.22 -7.91 1.93
C ALA A 49 -32.56 -8.61 1.69
N GLN A 50 -33.07 -9.30 2.71
CA GLN A 50 -34.36 -10.01 2.65
C GLN A 50 -35.54 -9.04 2.49
N ALA A 51 -35.51 -7.90 3.18
CA ALA A 51 -36.54 -6.88 3.06
C ALA A 51 -36.57 -6.24 1.66
N LEU A 52 -35.40 -6.01 1.06
CA LEU A 52 -35.31 -5.56 -0.33
C LEU A 52 -35.86 -6.62 -1.29
N ALA A 53 -35.44 -7.88 -1.15
CA ALA A 53 -35.92 -8.97 -1.99
C ALA A 53 -37.46 -9.11 -1.96
N ARG A 54 -38.09 -8.91 -0.80
CA ARG A 54 -39.55 -8.94 -0.66
C ARG A 54 -40.26 -7.76 -1.33
N ARG A 55 -39.64 -6.58 -1.35
CA ARG A 55 -40.27 -5.33 -1.84
C ARG A 55 -40.01 -5.03 -3.32
N ILE A 56 -38.97 -5.60 -3.93
CA ILE A 56 -38.68 -5.44 -5.37
C ILE A 56 -39.86 -5.88 -6.27
N PRO A 57 -40.52 -7.04 -6.06
CA PRO A 57 -41.67 -7.44 -6.87
C PRO A 57 -42.89 -6.50 -6.73
N GLU A 58 -42.99 -5.78 -5.62
CA GLU A 58 -44.10 -4.86 -5.34
C GLU A 58 -43.91 -3.49 -6.01
N LEU A 59 -42.71 -3.21 -6.54
CA LEU A 59 -42.45 -1.99 -7.29
C LEU A 59 -43.16 -2.04 -8.64
N PRO A 60 -43.84 -0.95 -9.05
CA PRO A 60 -44.38 -0.88 -10.41
C PRO A 60 -43.25 -1.11 -11.42
N ALA A 61 -43.56 -1.71 -12.57
CA ALA A 61 -42.67 -1.74 -13.74
C ALA A 61 -42.42 -0.28 -14.18
N VAL A 62 -41.49 0.40 -13.53
CA VAL A 62 -41.22 1.81 -13.81
C VAL A 62 -40.41 1.84 -15.10
N PRO A 63 -40.85 2.57 -16.14
CA PRO A 63 -40.07 2.75 -17.37
C PRO A 63 -38.87 3.71 -17.19
N ASP A 64 -38.48 4.02 -15.95
CA ASP A 64 -37.46 5.00 -15.60
C ASP A 64 -36.38 4.36 -14.70
N ASP A 65 -35.31 3.90 -15.36
CA ASP A 65 -34.11 3.31 -14.76
C ASP A 65 -33.49 4.20 -13.67
N GLU A 66 -33.63 5.52 -13.81
CA GLU A 66 -33.07 6.49 -12.88
C GLU A 66 -33.88 6.51 -11.57
N ALA A 67 -35.21 6.36 -11.66
CA ALA A 67 -36.08 6.29 -10.50
C ALA A 67 -35.85 5.01 -9.68
N LEU A 68 -35.74 3.84 -10.32
CA LEU A 68 -35.47 2.57 -9.63
C LEU A 68 -34.09 2.56 -8.97
N GLY A 69 -33.05 3.02 -9.69
CA GLY A 69 -31.71 3.18 -9.15
C GLY A 69 -31.68 4.12 -7.94
N SER A 70 -32.39 5.25 -8.01
CA SER A 70 -32.47 6.21 -6.90
C SER A 70 -33.20 5.66 -5.66
N ALA A 71 -34.14 4.73 -5.83
CA ALA A 71 -34.88 4.10 -4.74
C ALA A 71 -34.05 3.04 -4.00
N LEU A 72 -33.18 2.31 -4.72
CA LEU A 72 -32.30 1.28 -4.17
C LEU A 72 -31.01 1.86 -3.57
N GLU A 73 -30.58 3.03 -4.02
CA GLU A 73 -29.33 3.70 -3.62
C GLU A 73 -29.13 3.81 -2.09
N PRO A 74 -30.12 4.19 -1.26
CA PRO A 74 -29.94 4.29 0.19
C PRO A 74 -29.57 2.94 0.82
N ALA A 75 -30.28 1.88 0.46
CA ALA A 75 -30.06 0.55 1.01
C ALA A 75 -28.72 -0.03 0.56
N PHE A 76 -28.33 0.24 -0.70
CA PHE A 76 -27.01 -0.11 -1.20
C PHE A 76 -25.90 0.60 -0.41
N ARG A 77 -26.00 1.91 -0.19
CA ARG A 77 -25.01 2.68 0.57
C ARG A 77 -24.86 2.15 1.99
N ILE A 78 -25.98 1.83 2.65
CA ILE A 78 -25.98 1.27 4.01
C ILE A 78 -25.30 -0.10 4.02
N ARG A 79 -25.61 -0.97 3.05
CA ARG A 79 -24.93 -2.26 2.91
C ARG A 79 -23.43 -2.09 2.69
N ALA A 80 -23.00 -1.19 1.79
CA ALA A 80 -21.58 -0.91 1.56
C ALA A 80 -20.88 -0.37 2.83
N LEU A 81 -21.53 0.53 3.58
CA LEU A 81 -21.02 1.06 4.84
C LEU A 81 -20.92 -0.02 5.93
N SER A 82 -21.93 -0.89 6.04
CA SER A 82 -21.91 -2.02 6.98
C SER A 82 -20.75 -2.98 6.69
N TYR A 83 -20.51 -3.30 5.42
CA TYR A 83 -19.36 -4.11 5.01
C TYR A 83 -18.03 -3.44 5.37
N ALA A 84 -17.88 -2.14 5.06
CA ALA A 84 -16.68 -1.38 5.43
C ALA A 84 -16.48 -1.32 6.95
N ALA A 85 -17.55 -1.14 7.74
CA ALA A 85 -17.50 -1.14 9.20
C ALA A 85 -17.08 -2.50 9.76
N ARG A 86 -17.56 -3.61 9.19
CA ARG A 86 -17.12 -4.96 9.54
C ARG A 86 -15.60 -5.12 9.30
N GLN A 87 -15.09 -4.68 8.16
CA GLN A 87 -13.65 -4.73 7.87
C GLN A 87 -12.83 -3.89 8.87
N VAL A 88 -13.29 -2.66 9.16
CA VAL A 88 -12.64 -1.79 10.16
C VAL A 88 -12.59 -2.46 11.53
N ALA A 89 -13.67 -3.11 11.95
CA ALA A 89 -13.74 -3.81 13.21
C ALA A 89 -12.78 -5.00 13.29
N GLY A 90 -12.69 -5.81 12.23
CA GLY A 90 -11.71 -6.89 12.19
C GLY A 90 -10.27 -6.38 12.23
N TYR A 91 -9.95 -5.30 11.52
CA TYR A 91 -8.61 -4.68 11.63
C TYR A 91 -8.34 -4.10 13.02
N ALA A 92 -9.34 -3.51 13.69
CA ALA A 92 -9.20 -3.01 15.06
C ALA A 92 -8.95 -4.15 16.06
N LEU A 93 -9.65 -5.28 15.91
CA LEU A 93 -9.42 -6.49 16.69
C LEU A 93 -7.98 -7.03 16.48
N LEU A 94 -7.52 -7.15 15.23
CA LEU A 94 -6.15 -7.57 14.93
C LEU A 94 -5.09 -6.63 15.49
N ALA A 95 -5.27 -5.32 15.33
CA ALA A 95 -4.32 -4.31 15.79
C ALA A 95 -4.18 -4.32 17.33
N THR A 96 -5.22 -4.74 18.04
CA THR A 96 -5.24 -4.87 19.51
C THR A 96 -4.92 -6.28 20.00
N GLY A 97 -4.54 -7.20 19.10
CA GLY A 97 -4.14 -8.57 19.45
C GLY A 97 -5.28 -9.49 19.88
N ALA A 98 -6.54 -9.16 19.57
CA ALA A 98 -7.67 -10.04 19.80
C ALA A 98 -7.91 -11.00 18.62
N ASP A 99 -8.52 -12.15 18.95
CA ASP A 99 -9.03 -13.08 17.95
C ASP A 99 -10.11 -12.40 17.11
N THR A 100 -9.98 -12.52 15.79
CA THR A 100 -11.00 -12.09 14.83
C THR A 100 -11.88 -13.27 14.44
N PRO A 101 -13.21 -13.12 14.43
CA PRO A 101 -14.03 -13.95 13.55
C PRO A 101 -13.50 -13.80 12.13
N GLU A 102 -13.42 -14.89 11.36
CA GLU A 102 -12.88 -14.92 9.99
C GLU A 102 -13.21 -13.63 9.23
N LEU A 103 -12.22 -12.73 9.16
CA LEU A 103 -12.22 -11.72 8.11
C LEU A 103 -12.18 -12.53 6.83
N ASP A 104 -13.12 -12.24 5.92
CA ASP A 104 -13.18 -12.82 4.58
C ASP A 104 -11.76 -13.11 4.10
N GLU A 105 -11.47 -14.39 3.80
CA GLU A 105 -10.17 -15.09 3.75
C GLU A 105 -9.07 -14.43 2.88
N LEU A 106 -9.34 -13.28 2.29
CA LEU A 106 -8.60 -12.62 1.24
C LEU A 106 -7.82 -11.37 1.68
N ASP A 107 -7.99 -10.84 2.90
CA ASP A 107 -7.21 -9.65 3.36
C ASP A 107 -6.17 -9.96 4.44
N VAL A 108 -6.23 -11.14 5.04
CA VAL A 108 -5.29 -11.58 6.08
C VAL A 108 -4.99 -13.03 5.79
N ALA A 109 -3.72 -13.32 5.50
CA ALA A 109 -3.21 -14.68 5.37
C ALA A 109 -3.91 -15.58 6.39
N SER A 110 -4.69 -16.55 5.91
CA SER A 110 -5.46 -17.43 6.78
C SER A 110 -4.52 -17.97 7.85
N ARG A 111 -4.76 -17.53 9.09
CA ARG A 111 -4.28 -18.28 10.25
C ARG A 111 -5.25 -19.43 10.36
N ASP A 112 -5.08 -20.41 9.48
CA ASP A 112 -5.69 -21.72 9.61
C ASP A 112 -5.23 -22.27 10.98
N THR A 113 -6.11 -22.12 11.96
CA THR A 113 -5.93 -22.51 13.36
C THR A 113 -5.82 -24.03 13.52
N GLY A 114 -5.90 -24.80 12.43
CA GLY A 114 -5.80 -26.26 12.44
C GLY A 114 -4.38 -26.84 12.54
N ARG A 115 -3.32 -26.20 12.00
CA ARG A 115 -1.96 -26.81 11.95
C ARG A 115 -0.82 -25.77 11.89
N PRO A 116 -0.22 -25.34 13.02
CA PRO A 116 0.67 -24.18 13.09
C PRO A 116 1.96 -24.31 12.25
N ALA A 117 2.51 -25.53 12.11
CA ALA A 117 3.77 -25.72 11.38
C ALA A 117 3.63 -25.62 9.86
N ARG A 118 2.54 -26.14 9.28
CA ARG A 118 2.30 -26.09 7.83
C ARG A 118 1.79 -24.73 7.38
N ALA A 119 0.93 -24.09 8.18
CA ALA A 119 0.49 -22.72 7.93
C ALA A 119 1.67 -21.72 8.05
N ALA A 120 2.57 -21.89 9.02
CA ALA A 120 3.77 -21.07 9.13
C ALA A 120 4.76 -21.30 7.96
N LEU A 121 4.95 -22.55 7.54
CA LEU A 121 5.76 -22.89 6.35
C LEU A 121 5.16 -22.32 5.07
N GLN A 122 3.85 -22.44 4.87
CA GLN A 122 3.16 -21.87 3.70
C GLN A 122 3.12 -20.34 3.75
N ALA A 123 2.97 -19.73 4.92
CA ALA A 123 3.05 -18.28 5.08
C ALA A 123 4.48 -17.77 4.80
N THR A 124 5.52 -18.47 5.29
CA THR A 124 6.92 -18.11 4.99
C THR A 124 7.30 -18.39 3.54
N GLU A 125 6.80 -19.46 2.94
CA GLU A 125 6.99 -19.77 1.52
C GLU A 125 6.24 -18.76 0.64
N ARG A 126 5.02 -18.37 0.99
CA ARG A 126 4.26 -17.31 0.30
C ARG A 126 4.95 -15.96 0.44
N LEU A 127 5.38 -15.57 1.64
CA LEU A 127 6.17 -14.35 1.86
C LEU A 127 7.49 -14.40 1.08
N ALA A 128 8.17 -15.55 1.08
CA ALA A 128 9.40 -15.74 0.32
C ALA A 128 9.13 -15.65 -1.18
N VAL A 129 8.07 -16.24 -1.72
CA VAL A 129 7.72 -16.16 -3.15
C VAL A 129 7.22 -14.77 -3.54
N GLU A 130 6.44 -14.12 -2.68
CA GLU A 130 5.95 -12.75 -2.86
C GLU A 130 7.12 -11.76 -2.92
N HIS A 131 8.10 -11.93 -2.03
CA HIS A 131 9.28 -11.08 -1.93
C HIS A 131 10.49 -11.52 -2.76
N ALA A 132 10.60 -12.77 -3.20
CA ALA A 132 11.70 -13.28 -4.05
C ALA A 132 11.40 -13.17 -5.54
N SER A 133 10.19 -12.76 -5.92
CA SER A 133 9.92 -12.45 -7.32
C SER A 133 10.86 -11.32 -7.80
N ALA A 134 11.40 -11.43 -9.01
CA ALA A 134 12.25 -10.40 -9.63
C ALA A 134 11.54 -9.03 -9.83
N ARG A 135 10.26 -8.92 -9.45
CA ARG A 135 9.43 -7.71 -9.40
C ARG A 135 9.35 -7.08 -8.01
N SER A 136 9.73 -7.80 -6.96
CA SER A 136 9.77 -7.30 -5.58
C SER A 136 10.81 -6.20 -5.41
N VAL A 137 10.37 -5.11 -4.81
CA VAL A 137 11.18 -3.94 -4.46
C VAL A 137 12.30 -4.33 -3.51
N TRP A 138 11.97 -5.14 -2.50
CA TRP A 138 12.92 -5.65 -1.51
C TRP A 138 14.02 -6.51 -2.15
N PHE A 139 13.68 -7.43 -3.05
CA PHE A 139 14.69 -8.27 -3.72
C PHE A 139 15.61 -7.45 -4.61
N ARG A 140 15.04 -6.54 -5.42
CA ARG A 140 15.82 -5.63 -6.26
C ARG A 140 16.72 -4.74 -5.42
N ASN A 141 16.22 -4.20 -4.31
CA ASN A 141 16.99 -3.33 -3.42
C ASN A 141 18.11 -4.09 -2.69
N SER A 142 17.82 -5.27 -2.15
CA SER A 142 18.82 -6.13 -1.49
C SER A 142 19.90 -6.60 -2.46
N LEU A 143 19.55 -7.02 -3.67
CA LEU A 143 20.52 -7.45 -4.69
C LEU A 143 21.40 -6.28 -5.14
N ARG A 144 20.82 -5.08 -5.34
CA ARG A 144 21.57 -3.86 -5.65
C ARG A 144 22.50 -3.45 -4.51
N GLY A 145 22.03 -3.49 -3.26
CA GLY A 145 22.83 -3.21 -2.09
C GLY A 145 24.01 -4.19 -1.96
N ALA A 146 23.77 -5.49 -2.16
CA ALA A 146 24.81 -6.50 -2.18
C ALA A 146 25.83 -6.28 -3.31
N ALA A 147 25.37 -5.99 -4.53
CA ALA A 147 26.24 -5.70 -5.67
C ALA A 147 27.06 -4.41 -5.47
N GLY A 148 26.44 -3.34 -4.96
CA GLY A 148 27.13 -2.09 -4.64
C GLY A 148 28.18 -2.27 -3.56
N LEU A 149 27.86 -3.01 -2.50
CA LEU A 149 28.81 -3.33 -1.44
C LEU A 149 29.97 -4.19 -1.96
N ALA A 150 29.67 -5.19 -2.81
CA ALA A 150 30.70 -6.03 -3.43
C ALA A 150 31.66 -5.22 -4.32
N VAL A 151 31.14 -4.29 -5.13
CA VAL A 151 31.96 -3.39 -5.95
C VAL A 151 32.81 -2.47 -5.09
N ALA A 152 32.25 -1.89 -4.02
CA ALA A 152 33.00 -1.04 -3.11
C ALA A 152 34.13 -1.79 -2.39
N VAL A 153 33.86 -3.01 -1.91
CA VAL A 153 34.88 -3.90 -1.32
C VAL A 153 35.96 -4.25 -2.35
N TYR A 154 35.57 -4.57 -3.58
CA TYR A 154 36.50 -4.91 -4.65
C TYR A 154 37.45 -3.74 -4.99
N ILE A 155 36.89 -2.53 -5.12
CA ILE A 155 37.69 -1.32 -5.37
C ILE A 155 38.62 -1.06 -4.18
N ALA A 156 38.13 -1.17 -2.95
CA ALA A 156 38.93 -0.98 -1.74
C ALA A 156 40.13 -1.94 -1.66
N GLN A 157 39.93 -3.22 -2.02
CA GLN A 157 41.01 -4.21 -2.04
C GLN A 157 42.03 -3.97 -3.17
N ARG A 158 41.57 -3.59 -4.37
CA ARG A 158 42.44 -3.34 -5.53
C ARG A 158 43.23 -2.05 -5.44
N SER A 159 42.74 -1.05 -4.71
CA SER A 159 43.36 0.27 -4.62
C SER A 159 44.57 0.31 -3.68
N GLY A 160 44.84 -0.77 -2.93
CA GLY A 160 45.96 -0.81 -1.98
C GLY A 160 45.83 0.20 -0.83
N LEU A 161 44.62 0.73 -0.60
CA LEU A 161 44.35 1.66 0.49
C LEU A 161 44.68 0.98 1.81
N GLN A 162 45.50 1.64 2.65
CA GLN A 162 45.91 1.09 3.94
C GLN A 162 44.70 0.79 4.86
N HIS A 163 43.55 1.42 4.61
CA HIS A 163 42.35 1.28 5.44
C HIS A 163 41.06 1.07 4.63
N GLY A 164 41.03 0.07 3.74
CA GLY A 164 39.84 -0.28 2.94
C GLY A 164 38.54 -0.52 3.73
N PHE A 165 38.64 -0.81 5.05
CA PHE A 165 37.52 -0.85 5.99
C PHE A 165 36.63 0.41 5.95
N TRP A 166 37.21 1.61 5.79
CA TRP A 166 36.43 2.86 5.76
C TRP A 166 35.57 2.99 4.52
N VAL A 167 36.04 2.47 3.38
CA VAL A 167 35.25 2.42 2.15
C VAL A 167 34.01 1.57 2.36
N VAL A 168 34.15 0.40 3.00
CA VAL A 168 33.03 -0.51 3.28
C VAL A 168 32.03 0.12 4.26
N LEU A 169 32.52 0.78 5.32
CA LEU A 169 31.67 1.43 6.32
C LEU A 169 30.94 2.65 5.74
N GLY A 170 31.62 3.43 4.90
CA GLY A 170 31.03 4.51 4.11
C GLY A 170 29.95 4.00 3.16
N THR A 171 30.21 2.89 2.46
CA THR A 171 29.25 2.27 1.53
C THR A 171 28.03 1.75 2.28
N LEU A 172 28.20 1.05 3.40
CA LEU A 172 27.11 0.61 4.27
C LEU A 172 26.27 1.78 4.78
N SER A 173 26.90 2.90 5.15
CA SER A 173 26.20 4.10 5.62
C SER A 173 25.35 4.74 4.51
N VAL A 174 25.90 4.80 3.29
CA VAL A 174 25.21 5.31 2.08
C VAL A 174 24.13 4.36 1.59
N LEU A 175 24.29 3.04 1.73
CA LEU A 175 23.29 2.03 1.34
C LEU A 175 22.16 1.89 2.38
N ARG A 176 22.47 2.02 3.68
CA ARG A 176 21.50 1.92 4.78
C ARG A 176 20.63 3.16 4.86
N SER A 177 21.25 4.32 4.64
CA SER A 177 20.52 5.57 4.57
C SER A 177 19.95 5.67 3.16
N ASN A 178 18.69 6.02 3.01
CA ASN A 178 18.06 6.33 1.71
C ASN A 178 18.62 7.66 1.15
N ALA A 179 19.94 7.86 1.24
CA ALA A 179 20.68 9.11 1.27
C ALA A 179 20.74 9.82 -0.08
N LEU A 180 20.34 9.12 -1.13
CA LEU A 180 20.21 9.67 -2.47
C LEU A 180 19.01 10.63 -2.59
N GLY A 181 18.05 10.58 -1.65
CA GLY A 181 16.94 11.55 -1.56
C GLY A 181 17.25 12.80 -0.71
N THR A 182 18.23 12.73 0.20
CA THR A 182 18.62 13.83 1.11
C THR A 182 20.09 14.19 0.92
N GLY A 183 20.43 14.77 -0.23
CA GLY A 183 21.78 15.31 -0.48
C GLY A 183 22.29 16.25 0.64
N TRP A 184 21.37 16.88 1.39
CA TRP A 184 21.66 17.68 2.59
C TRP A 184 22.20 16.88 3.78
N SER A 185 21.74 15.64 4.01
CA SER A 185 22.22 14.82 5.13
C SER A 185 23.66 14.36 4.88
N ILE A 186 23.98 14.02 3.63
CA ILE A 186 25.33 13.69 3.19
C ILE A 186 26.27 14.88 3.39
N LEU A 187 25.86 16.07 2.94
CA LEU A 187 26.67 17.28 3.07
C LEU A 187 26.92 17.62 4.55
N SER A 188 25.92 17.44 5.40
CA SER A 188 26.05 17.62 6.85
C SER A 188 27.00 16.59 7.49
N ALA A 189 27.02 15.35 6.97
CA ALA A 189 27.94 14.31 7.43
C ALA A 189 29.38 14.69 7.09
N LEU A 190 29.65 15.05 5.83
CA LEU A 190 30.98 15.50 5.39
C LEU A 190 31.45 16.73 6.15
N ALA A 191 30.57 17.73 6.34
CA ALA A 191 30.89 18.92 7.11
C ALA A 191 31.23 18.57 8.57
N GLY A 192 30.46 17.68 9.19
CA GLY A 192 30.73 17.17 10.54
C GLY A 192 32.07 16.45 10.63
N THR A 193 32.39 15.57 9.68
CA THR A 193 33.69 14.88 9.63
C THR A 193 34.83 15.87 9.43
N ALA A 194 34.70 16.85 8.53
CA ALA A 194 35.72 17.88 8.31
C ALA A 194 36.01 18.71 9.58
N VAL A 195 34.95 19.14 10.28
CA VAL A 195 35.08 19.83 11.59
C VAL A 195 35.75 18.92 12.62
N GLY A 196 35.35 17.65 12.69
CA GLY A 196 35.95 16.66 13.58
C GLY A 196 37.44 16.42 13.32
N ILE A 197 37.87 16.46 12.06
CA ILE A 197 39.30 16.35 11.67
C ILE A 197 40.08 17.57 12.17
N VAL A 198 39.55 18.78 11.98
CA VAL A 198 40.19 20.02 12.46
C VAL A 198 40.32 20.00 13.98
N LEU A 199 39.24 19.65 14.69
CA LEU A 199 39.24 19.57 16.15
C LEU A 199 40.16 18.48 16.67
N GLY A 200 40.12 17.28 16.07
CA GLY A 200 40.99 16.16 16.44
C GLY A 200 42.46 16.45 16.19
N ALA A 201 42.79 17.10 15.07
CA ALA A 201 44.16 17.53 14.78
C ALA A 201 44.65 18.60 15.76
N ALA A 202 43.84 19.62 16.05
CA ALA A 202 44.17 20.66 17.03
C ALA A 202 44.40 20.07 18.43
N LEU A 203 43.55 19.13 18.85
CA LEU A 203 43.66 18.42 20.11
C LEU A 203 44.97 17.61 20.19
N VAL A 204 45.31 16.86 19.15
CA VAL A 204 46.56 16.07 19.10
C VAL A 204 47.80 16.96 19.00
N ILE A 205 47.74 18.10 18.31
CA ILE A 205 48.84 19.08 18.26
C ILE A 205 49.07 19.71 19.65
N ALA A 206 48.00 20.05 20.37
CA ALA A 206 48.08 20.68 21.68
C ALA A 206 48.55 19.70 22.77
N ILE A 207 48.09 18.44 22.72
CA ILE A 207 48.40 17.41 23.73
C ILE A 207 49.70 16.65 23.39
N GLY A 208 50.08 16.59 22.11
CA GLY A 208 51.16 15.72 21.65
C GLY A 208 50.79 14.24 21.69
N THR A 209 51.80 13.37 21.80
CA THR A 209 51.64 11.91 21.91
C THR A 209 51.74 11.41 23.36
N HIS A 210 51.37 12.26 24.33
CA HIS A 210 51.42 11.91 25.76
C HIS A 210 50.29 10.95 26.12
N GLU A 211 50.64 9.66 26.24
CA GLU A 211 49.72 8.54 26.44
C GLU A 211 48.76 8.75 27.63
N VAL A 212 49.25 9.26 28.75
CA VAL A 212 48.45 9.50 29.97
C VAL A 212 47.32 10.52 29.73
N VAL A 213 47.60 11.58 28.97
CA VAL A 213 46.61 12.62 28.68
C VAL A 213 45.57 12.12 27.68
N LEU A 214 45.99 11.35 26.67
CA LEU A 214 45.07 10.72 25.72
C LEU A 214 44.12 9.73 26.41
N TRP A 215 44.62 8.93 27.37
CA TRP A 215 43.79 8.05 28.19
C TRP A 215 42.77 8.82 29.05
N ALA A 216 43.12 10.00 29.55
CA ALA A 216 42.20 10.86 30.30
C ALA A 216 41.15 11.53 29.41
N VAL A 217 41.51 11.91 28.19
CA VAL A 217 40.62 12.58 27.22
C VAL A 217 39.66 11.60 26.54
N LEU A 218 40.09 10.35 26.33
CA LEU A 218 39.31 9.31 25.66
C LEU A 218 37.88 9.14 26.20
N PRO A 219 37.62 8.93 27.52
CA PRO A 219 36.27 8.76 28.03
C PRO A 219 35.38 9.99 27.79
N MET A 220 35.95 11.19 27.85
CA MET A 220 35.23 12.43 27.57
C MET A 220 34.87 12.56 26.08
N ALA A 221 35.81 12.20 25.20
CA ALA A 221 35.58 12.17 23.76
C ALA A 221 34.49 11.15 23.38
N VAL A 222 34.51 9.95 24.00
CA VAL A 222 33.51 8.90 23.78
C VAL A 222 32.12 9.36 24.25
N LEU A 223 32.04 9.98 25.43
CA LEU A 223 30.80 10.55 25.95
C LEU A 223 30.21 11.60 25.00
N LEU A 224 31.05 12.54 24.52
CA LEU A 224 30.67 13.56 23.56
C LEU A 224 30.20 12.94 22.23
N ALA A 225 30.93 11.96 21.70
CA ALA A 225 30.57 11.27 20.46
C ALA A 225 29.24 10.51 20.56
N ALA A 226 28.94 9.93 21.73
CA ALA A 226 27.69 9.22 21.97
C ALA A 226 26.49 10.16 22.20
N TYR A 227 26.71 11.31 22.84
CA TYR A 227 25.65 12.24 23.23
C TYR A 227 25.33 13.29 22.14
N ALA A 228 26.35 13.80 21.44
CA ALA A 228 26.21 14.84 20.42
C ALA A 228 25.22 14.53 19.27
N PRO A 229 25.11 13.29 18.73
CA PRO A 229 24.16 12.98 17.68
C PRO A 229 22.70 13.19 18.10
N ARG A 230 22.39 13.01 19.39
CA ARG A 230 21.03 13.15 19.93
C ARG A 230 20.75 14.55 20.48
N ALA A 231 21.76 15.20 21.04
CA ALA A 231 21.59 16.47 21.75
C ALA A 231 21.82 17.71 20.88
N ILE A 232 22.65 17.62 19.83
CA ILE A 232 23.07 18.80 19.04
C ILE A 232 22.64 18.63 17.58
N SER A 233 23.26 17.70 16.87
CA SER A 233 22.96 17.43 15.46
C SER A 233 23.65 16.16 14.99
N PHE A 234 23.15 15.59 13.89
CA PHE A 234 23.81 14.48 13.21
C PHE A 234 25.27 14.80 12.83
N ALA A 235 25.53 16.01 12.35
CA ALA A 235 26.88 16.50 12.00
C ALA A 235 27.81 16.57 13.23
N ALA A 236 27.31 17.04 14.37
CA ALA A 236 28.07 17.06 15.62
C ALA A 236 28.45 15.65 16.10
N GLY A 237 27.55 14.68 15.90
CA GLY A 237 27.84 13.26 16.11
C GLY A 237 29.01 12.74 15.27
N GLN A 238 29.01 13.06 13.97
CA GLN A 238 30.11 12.70 13.06
C GLN A 238 31.44 13.36 13.47
N ALA A 239 31.40 14.62 13.92
CA ALA A 239 32.58 15.32 14.42
C ALA A 239 33.16 14.64 15.67
N GLY A 240 32.31 14.36 16.66
CA GLY A 240 32.72 13.70 17.91
C GLY A 240 33.32 12.32 17.68
N PHE A 241 32.69 11.51 16.81
CA PHE A 241 33.22 10.20 16.42
C PHE A 241 34.62 10.31 15.80
N THR A 242 34.84 11.32 14.95
CA THR A 242 36.14 11.57 14.33
C THR A 242 37.20 11.90 15.38
N VAL A 243 36.88 12.74 16.38
CA VAL A 243 37.79 13.09 17.47
C VAL A 243 38.17 11.86 18.32
N VAL A 244 37.21 10.99 18.66
CA VAL A 244 37.48 9.73 19.38
C VAL A 244 38.50 8.89 18.64
N LEU A 245 38.36 8.77 17.33
CA LEU A 245 39.28 7.99 16.52
C LEU A 245 40.68 8.59 16.47
N PHE A 246 40.81 9.91 16.42
CA PHE A 246 42.12 10.57 16.51
C PHE A 246 42.85 10.23 17.81
N VAL A 247 42.12 10.24 18.93
CA VAL A 247 42.65 9.87 20.26
C VAL A 247 43.05 8.40 20.26
N LEU A 248 42.17 7.50 19.79
CA LEU A 248 42.41 6.06 19.80
C LEU A 248 43.62 5.66 18.93
N PHE A 249 43.74 6.23 17.74
CA PHE A 249 44.86 5.93 16.85
C PHE A 249 46.20 6.45 17.39
N ASN A 250 46.23 7.63 18.00
CA ASN A 250 47.45 8.11 18.65
C ASN A 250 47.81 7.33 19.92
N LEU A 251 46.84 6.65 20.54
CA LEU A 251 47.08 5.69 21.62
C LEU A 251 47.74 4.40 21.12
N ILE A 252 47.29 3.88 19.97
CA ILE A 252 47.77 2.61 19.40
C ILE A 252 49.11 2.80 18.67
N GLN A 253 49.23 3.86 17.88
CA GLN A 253 50.41 4.15 17.07
C GLN A 253 50.66 5.67 17.08
N PRO A 254 51.60 6.16 17.90
CA PRO A 254 51.85 7.60 18.07
C PRO A 254 52.49 8.19 16.81
N SER A 255 51.63 8.58 15.87
CA SER A 255 51.97 9.08 14.54
C SER A 255 51.59 10.56 14.37
N GLY A 256 51.05 11.17 15.42
CA GLY A 256 50.78 12.60 15.53
C GLY A 256 49.68 13.07 14.58
N TRP A 257 49.81 14.29 14.06
CA TRP A 257 48.83 14.93 13.19
C TRP A 257 48.74 14.28 11.79
N LYS A 258 49.77 13.54 11.36
CA LYS A 258 49.82 12.89 10.04
C LYS A 258 48.71 11.85 9.86
N VAL A 259 48.24 11.25 10.95
CA VAL A 259 47.06 10.36 10.98
C VAL A 259 45.84 11.05 10.39
N GLY A 260 45.68 12.34 10.67
CA GLY A 260 44.56 13.14 10.19
C GLY A 260 44.60 13.41 8.69
N LEU A 261 45.78 13.53 8.10
CA LEU A 261 45.93 13.81 6.67
C LEU A 261 45.56 12.57 5.83
N VAL A 262 46.08 11.40 6.22
CA VAL A 262 45.73 10.11 5.60
C VAL A 262 44.23 9.82 5.76
N ARG A 263 43.63 10.26 6.87
CA ARG A 263 42.18 10.15 7.12
C ARG A 263 41.33 10.93 6.14
N ILE A 264 41.71 12.18 5.80
CA ILE A 264 40.96 13.01 4.85
C ILE A 264 40.93 12.31 3.50
N GLU A 265 42.08 11.82 3.04
CA GLU A 265 42.23 11.14 1.76
C GLU A 265 41.40 9.84 1.73
N ASP A 266 41.56 8.97 2.73
CA ASP A 266 40.83 7.70 2.81
C ASP A 266 39.31 7.88 2.88
N VAL A 267 38.84 8.85 3.68
CA VAL A 267 37.41 9.15 3.80
C VAL A 267 36.87 9.79 2.52
N ALA A 268 37.62 10.70 1.89
CA ALA A 268 37.20 11.33 0.64
C ALA A 268 37.10 10.31 -0.51
N ILE A 269 38.10 9.43 -0.65
CA ILE A 269 38.11 8.36 -1.66
C ILE A 269 37.01 7.35 -1.38
N GLY A 270 36.89 6.88 -0.14
CA GLY A 270 35.84 5.93 0.26
C GLY A 270 34.44 6.50 0.05
N PHE A 271 34.26 7.79 0.36
CA PHE A 271 33.00 8.49 0.12
C PHE A 271 32.72 8.68 -1.38
N ALA A 272 33.71 9.09 -2.18
CA ALA A 272 33.55 9.26 -3.63
C ALA A 272 33.19 7.93 -4.33
N ILE A 273 33.86 6.83 -3.95
CA ILE A 273 33.53 5.49 -4.46
C ILE A 273 32.13 5.08 -4.02
N SER A 274 31.80 5.26 -2.73
CA SER A 274 30.46 4.90 -2.19
C SER A 274 29.35 5.71 -2.86
N LEU A 275 29.57 6.99 -3.10
CA LEU A 275 28.62 7.88 -3.78
C LEU A 275 28.50 7.52 -5.26
N GLY A 276 29.61 7.23 -5.93
CA GLY A 276 29.62 6.80 -7.34
C GLY A 276 28.88 5.48 -7.53
N VAL A 277 29.15 4.49 -6.68
CA VAL A 277 28.42 3.21 -6.65
C VAL A 277 26.96 3.42 -6.28
N GLY A 278 26.67 4.22 -5.25
CA GLY A 278 25.30 4.58 -4.86
C GLY A 278 24.51 5.20 -6.02
N LEU A 279 25.06 6.21 -6.68
CA LEU A 279 24.43 6.87 -7.83
C LEU A 279 24.27 5.92 -9.03
N LEU A 280 25.27 5.08 -9.31
CA LEU A 280 25.24 4.13 -10.42
C LEU A 280 24.18 3.03 -10.22
N PHE A 281 23.97 2.57 -8.98
CA PHE A 281 22.98 1.56 -8.63
C PHE A 281 21.59 2.12 -8.29
N TRP A 282 21.44 3.44 -8.20
CA TRP A 282 20.17 4.14 -7.97
C TRP A 282 19.56 4.88 -9.19
N PRO A 283 19.58 4.34 -10.43
CA PRO A 283 19.06 5.06 -11.59
C PRO A 283 17.54 4.90 -11.78
N ARG A 284 16.76 4.46 -10.78
CA ARG A 284 15.29 4.42 -10.88
C ARG A 284 14.66 5.01 -9.63
N GLY A 285 14.26 6.28 -9.70
CA GLY A 285 13.59 6.98 -8.60
C GLY A 285 12.30 6.26 -8.20
N ALA A 286 11.99 6.25 -6.90
CA ALA A 286 10.78 5.62 -6.36
C ALA A 286 9.49 6.03 -7.09
N ALA A 287 9.45 7.20 -7.73
CA ALA A 287 8.34 7.64 -8.56
C ALA A 287 8.06 6.73 -9.78
N ALA A 288 9.09 6.21 -10.46
CA ALA A 288 8.90 5.30 -11.59
C ALA A 288 8.36 3.94 -11.11
N LEU A 289 8.96 3.42 -10.03
CA LEU A 289 8.53 2.17 -9.40
C LEU A 289 7.10 2.28 -8.85
N LEU A 290 6.72 3.42 -8.27
CA LEU A 290 5.36 3.66 -7.82
C LEU A 290 4.36 3.66 -8.98
N ARG A 291 4.69 4.29 -10.12
CA ARG A 291 3.83 4.29 -11.31
C ARG A 291 3.63 2.88 -11.88
N GLU A 292 4.69 2.07 -11.93
CA GLU A 292 4.60 0.65 -12.31
C GLU A 292 3.68 -0.15 -11.37
N ASN A 293 3.82 0.01 -10.06
CA ASN A 293 2.99 -0.71 -9.08
C ASN A 293 1.54 -0.20 -9.05
N LEU A 294 1.31 1.10 -9.28
CA LEU A 294 -0.04 1.66 -9.44
C LEU A 294 -0.75 1.01 -10.64
N ALA A 295 -0.08 0.95 -11.80
CA ALA A 295 -0.64 0.34 -13.00
C ALA A 295 -0.97 -1.14 -12.79
N ALA A 296 -0.05 -1.89 -12.17
CA ALA A 296 -0.29 -3.30 -11.83
C ALA A 296 -1.46 -3.46 -10.86
N ALA A 297 -1.58 -2.61 -9.83
CA ALA A 297 -2.67 -2.67 -8.86
C ALA A 297 -4.03 -2.37 -9.50
N TYR A 298 -4.12 -1.37 -10.39
CA TYR A 298 -5.35 -1.08 -11.14
C TYR A 298 -5.73 -2.23 -12.08
N ALA A 299 -4.77 -2.73 -12.88
CA ALA A 299 -5.03 -3.83 -13.80
C ALA A 299 -5.52 -5.09 -13.07
N ARG A 300 -4.85 -5.50 -11.99
CA ARG A 300 -5.25 -6.69 -11.22
C ARG A 300 -6.55 -6.52 -10.46
N SER A 301 -6.82 -5.33 -9.93
CA SER A 301 -8.09 -5.06 -9.25
C SER A 301 -9.25 -5.03 -10.25
N ALA A 302 -9.04 -4.48 -11.46
CA ALA A 302 -10.04 -4.47 -12.52
C ALA A 302 -10.29 -5.87 -13.11
N ASP A 303 -9.23 -6.68 -13.29
CA ASP A 303 -9.34 -8.11 -13.63
C ASP A 303 -10.19 -8.84 -12.59
N TYR A 304 -9.96 -8.58 -11.29
CA TYR A 304 -10.72 -9.19 -10.21
C TYR A 304 -12.20 -8.80 -10.25
N VAL A 305 -12.53 -7.52 -10.47
CA VAL A 305 -13.93 -7.07 -10.70
C VAL A 305 -14.56 -7.85 -11.86
N ALA A 306 -13.85 -7.95 -12.98
CA ALA A 306 -14.38 -8.58 -14.19
C ALA A 306 -14.66 -10.07 -14.01
N VAL A 307 -13.68 -10.82 -13.50
CA VAL A 307 -13.82 -12.26 -13.25
C VAL A 307 -14.96 -12.55 -12.27
N THR A 308 -15.06 -11.76 -11.20
CA THR A 308 -16.14 -11.94 -10.21
C THR A 308 -17.51 -11.56 -10.78
N ALA A 309 -17.60 -10.52 -11.62
CA ALA A 309 -18.85 -10.16 -12.28
C ALA A 309 -19.29 -11.24 -13.29
N GLU A 310 -18.36 -11.83 -14.04
CA GLU A 310 -18.62 -12.97 -14.94
C GLU A 310 -19.06 -14.21 -14.18
N GLN A 311 -18.43 -14.49 -13.04
CA GLN A 311 -18.84 -15.57 -12.14
C GLN A 311 -20.28 -15.37 -11.64
N ILE A 312 -20.62 -14.16 -11.18
CA ILE A 312 -21.99 -13.80 -10.75
C ILE A 312 -22.99 -13.92 -11.90
N ALA A 313 -22.57 -13.59 -13.12
CA ALA A 313 -23.37 -13.78 -14.32
C ALA A 313 -23.52 -15.26 -14.73
N GLY A 314 -23.00 -16.22 -13.94
CA GLY A 314 -23.08 -17.66 -14.19
C GLY A 314 -22.10 -18.18 -15.24
N ARG A 315 -21.05 -17.42 -15.57
CA ARG A 315 -20.10 -17.74 -16.65
C ARG A 315 -18.67 -18.04 -16.17
N GLY A 316 -18.43 -18.08 -14.87
CA GLY A 316 -17.09 -18.16 -14.28
C GLY A 316 -16.92 -19.25 -13.21
N ASP A 317 -15.69 -19.75 -13.09
CA ASP A 317 -15.28 -20.71 -12.06
C ASP A 317 -14.80 -19.97 -10.78
N LEU A 318 -15.22 -20.46 -9.62
CA LEU A 318 -14.78 -20.00 -8.30
C LEU A 318 -13.25 -19.98 -8.19
N SER A 319 -12.57 -21.00 -8.72
CA SER A 319 -11.10 -21.11 -8.62
C SER A 319 -10.36 -19.98 -9.35
N VAL A 320 -10.93 -19.49 -10.45
CA VAL A 320 -10.38 -18.38 -11.24
C VAL A 320 -10.59 -17.05 -10.51
N SER A 321 -11.74 -16.88 -9.85
CA SER A 321 -12.07 -15.74 -9.00
C SER A 321 -11.11 -15.61 -7.81
N ASP A 322 -10.83 -16.72 -7.12
CA ASP A 322 -9.87 -16.77 -6.00
C ASP A 322 -8.45 -16.42 -6.45
N GLY A 323 -8.02 -16.93 -7.61
CA GLY A 323 -6.73 -16.60 -8.21
C GLY A 323 -6.60 -15.11 -8.53
N ALA A 324 -7.66 -14.50 -9.08
CA ALA A 324 -7.72 -13.06 -9.36
C ALA A 324 -7.70 -12.22 -8.07
N ALA A 325 -8.42 -12.65 -7.04
CA ALA A 325 -8.42 -12.02 -5.72
C ALA A 325 -7.01 -11.98 -5.12
N GLN A 326 -6.30 -13.11 -5.13
CA GLN A 326 -4.93 -13.20 -4.62
C GLN A 326 -3.96 -12.32 -5.43
N ALA A 327 -4.10 -12.29 -6.76
CA ALA A 327 -3.24 -11.46 -7.61
C ALA A 327 -3.45 -9.95 -7.34
N ALA A 328 -4.70 -9.52 -7.09
CA ALA A 328 -5.03 -8.15 -6.72
C ALA A 328 -4.45 -7.79 -5.33
N LEU A 329 -4.55 -8.70 -4.35
CA LEU A 329 -3.99 -8.53 -3.01
C LEU A 329 -2.46 -8.33 -3.04
N VAL A 330 -1.74 -9.25 -3.72
CA VAL A 330 -0.28 -9.16 -3.84
C VAL A 330 0.15 -7.85 -4.51
N SER A 331 -0.59 -7.39 -5.51
CA SER A 331 -0.31 -6.14 -6.20
C SER A 331 -0.58 -4.91 -5.31
N ALA A 332 -1.60 -4.97 -4.45
CA ALA A 332 -1.88 -3.92 -3.47
C ALA A 332 -0.77 -3.80 -2.41
N HIS A 333 -0.26 -4.92 -1.88
CA HIS A 333 0.86 -4.89 -0.94
C HIS A 333 2.13 -4.31 -1.56
N ARG A 334 2.44 -4.67 -2.81
CA ARG A 334 3.57 -4.09 -3.53
C ARG A 334 3.42 -2.59 -3.77
N LEU A 335 2.19 -2.14 -4.03
CA LEU A 335 1.86 -0.72 -4.14
C LEU A 335 2.08 0.01 -2.82
N ASP A 336 1.63 -0.54 -1.70
CA ASP A 336 1.83 0.06 -0.37
C ASP A 336 3.32 0.20 -0.03
N ASP A 337 4.12 -0.82 -0.30
CA ASP A 337 5.57 -0.77 -0.10
C ASP A 337 6.24 0.27 -0.99
N ALA A 338 5.87 0.31 -2.27
CA ALA A 338 6.38 1.32 -3.21
C ALA A 338 5.97 2.74 -2.78
N PHE A 339 4.76 2.91 -2.23
CA PHE A 339 4.29 4.20 -1.73
C PHE A 339 5.04 4.63 -0.48
N ARG A 340 5.29 3.72 0.47
CA ARG A 340 6.14 4.01 1.65
C ARG A 340 7.55 4.41 1.25
N GLN A 341 8.16 3.69 0.30
CA GLN A 341 9.48 4.05 -0.23
C GLN A 341 9.45 5.42 -0.91
N TYR A 342 8.41 5.68 -1.72
CA TYR A 342 8.21 6.97 -2.36
C TYR A 342 8.08 8.12 -1.34
N LEU A 343 7.38 7.93 -0.22
CA LEU A 343 7.29 8.91 0.86
C LEU A 343 8.65 9.10 1.57
N ALA A 344 9.41 8.03 1.79
CA ALA A 344 10.70 8.06 2.47
C ALA A 344 11.81 8.75 1.63
N GLU A 345 11.84 8.53 0.31
CA GLU A 345 12.82 9.18 -0.58
C GLU A 345 12.55 10.68 -0.81
N ARG A 346 11.36 11.15 -0.43
CA ARG A 346 10.78 12.41 -0.90
C ARG A 346 10.89 13.60 0.06
N SER A 347 11.55 13.46 1.21
CA SER A 347 11.66 14.53 2.24
C SER A 347 12.23 15.89 1.77
N ALA A 348 12.58 16.08 0.49
CA ALA A 348 13.12 17.30 -0.10
C ALA A 348 12.37 17.92 -1.31
N SER A 349 11.20 17.41 -1.78
CA SER A 349 10.53 17.94 -3.00
C SER A 349 8.98 18.08 -2.96
N ASN A 350 8.48 19.20 -3.53
CA ASN A 350 7.08 19.68 -3.59
C ASN A 350 6.19 19.00 -4.66
N VAL A 351 6.21 17.66 -4.77
CA VAL A 351 5.23 16.95 -5.63
C VAL A 351 3.82 16.98 -4.99
N ASN A 352 2.75 16.59 -5.67
CA ASN A 352 1.41 16.55 -5.08
C ASN A 352 1.18 15.23 -4.30
N VAL A 353 1.45 15.20 -2.97
CA VAL A 353 1.21 13.99 -2.13
C VAL A 353 -0.26 13.58 -2.20
N GLU A 354 -1.14 14.57 -2.21
CA GLU A 354 -2.58 14.38 -2.16
C GLU A 354 -3.10 13.66 -3.41
N SER A 355 -2.69 14.08 -4.61
CA SER A 355 -3.11 13.40 -5.84
C SER A 355 -2.55 11.98 -5.93
N VAL A 356 -1.28 11.76 -5.54
CA VAL A 356 -0.67 10.42 -5.53
C VAL A 356 -1.35 9.52 -4.49
N GLY A 357 -1.59 10.02 -3.28
CA GLY A 357 -2.32 9.30 -2.23
C GLY A 357 -3.75 8.98 -2.65
N SER A 358 -4.41 9.88 -3.39
CA SER A 358 -5.73 9.64 -3.97
C SER A 358 -5.73 8.54 -5.02
N LEU A 359 -4.68 8.43 -5.84
CA LEU A 359 -4.49 7.33 -6.79
C LEU A 359 -4.23 6.00 -6.09
N VAL A 360 -3.44 5.97 -5.01
CA VAL A 360 -3.23 4.76 -4.19
C VAL A 360 -4.53 4.31 -3.54
N ALA A 361 -5.26 5.25 -2.92
CA ALA A 361 -6.58 5.00 -2.34
C ALA A 361 -7.58 4.53 -3.41
N GLY A 362 -7.48 5.04 -4.64
CA GLY A 362 -8.27 4.62 -5.79
C GLY A 362 -8.12 3.13 -6.10
N ALA A 363 -6.88 2.64 -6.22
CA ALA A 363 -6.62 1.22 -6.46
C ALA A 363 -7.20 0.33 -5.34
N ALA A 364 -7.07 0.76 -4.08
CA ALA A 364 -7.68 0.08 -2.95
C ALA A 364 -9.22 0.06 -3.01
N ARG A 365 -9.87 1.12 -3.49
CA ARG A 365 -11.33 1.15 -3.68
C ARG A 365 -11.78 0.16 -4.75
N VAL A 366 -11.07 0.05 -5.87
CA VAL A 366 -11.39 -0.93 -6.94
C VAL A 366 -11.30 -2.35 -6.39
N ARG A 367 -10.21 -2.69 -5.68
CA ARG A 367 -10.04 -4.01 -5.05
C ARG A 367 -11.17 -4.33 -4.06
N ARG A 368 -11.51 -3.39 -3.16
CA ARG A 368 -12.58 -3.61 -2.18
C ARG A 368 -13.96 -3.74 -2.83
N ALA A 369 -14.20 -3.07 -3.96
CA ALA A 369 -15.43 -3.26 -4.72
C ALA A 369 -15.52 -4.69 -5.26
N ALA A 370 -14.43 -5.24 -5.81
CA ALA A 370 -14.37 -6.63 -6.25
C ALA A 370 -14.57 -7.62 -5.08
N GLN A 371 -13.96 -7.36 -3.92
CA GLN A 371 -14.15 -8.20 -2.73
C GLN A 371 -15.60 -8.18 -2.23
N SER A 372 -16.24 -7.01 -2.25
CA SER A 372 -17.67 -6.87 -1.98
C SER A 372 -18.49 -7.70 -2.98
N LEU A 373 -18.20 -7.62 -4.28
CA LEU A 373 -18.85 -8.46 -5.30
C LEU A 373 -18.65 -9.96 -5.03
N ALA A 374 -17.45 -10.39 -4.65
CA ALA A 374 -17.17 -11.80 -4.38
C ALA A 374 -17.94 -12.31 -3.16
N ALA A 375 -18.11 -11.46 -2.14
CA ALA A 375 -19.02 -11.76 -1.02
C ALA A 375 -20.49 -11.84 -1.47
N LEU A 376 -20.91 -11.03 -2.46
CA LEU A 376 -22.25 -11.14 -3.04
C LEU A 376 -22.46 -12.44 -3.81
N GLY A 377 -21.51 -12.84 -4.65
CA GLY A 377 -21.57 -14.08 -5.43
C GLY A 377 -21.61 -15.34 -4.57
N ARG A 378 -21.07 -15.31 -3.35
CA ARG A 378 -21.17 -16.43 -2.40
C ARG A 378 -22.57 -16.61 -1.77
N MET A 379 -23.44 -15.60 -1.87
CA MET A 379 -24.82 -15.71 -1.36
C MET A 379 -25.80 -16.39 -2.32
N THR A 380 -25.42 -16.57 -3.59
CA THR A 380 -26.20 -17.37 -4.54
C THR A 380 -25.83 -18.83 -4.39
N ASP A 381 -26.82 -19.69 -4.12
CA ASP A 381 -26.67 -21.15 -4.22
C ASP A 381 -26.27 -21.46 -5.66
N GLY A 382 -25.15 -22.19 -5.86
CA GLY A 382 -24.46 -22.35 -7.15
C GLY A 382 -25.26 -22.91 -8.33
N ASP A 383 -26.53 -23.30 -8.13
CA ASP A 383 -27.44 -23.83 -9.16
C ASP A 383 -28.46 -22.80 -9.69
N ALA A 384 -28.65 -21.64 -9.05
CA ALA A 384 -29.63 -20.63 -9.47
C ALA A 384 -28.92 -19.39 -10.03
N SER A 385 -28.45 -19.45 -11.29
CA SER A 385 -27.88 -18.29 -11.99
C SER A 385 -28.88 -17.71 -13.00
N LEU A 386 -29.07 -16.39 -12.98
CA LEU A 386 -29.81 -15.68 -14.04
C LEU A 386 -28.86 -15.33 -15.20
N GLU A 387 -28.24 -16.36 -15.81
CA GLU A 387 -27.22 -16.18 -16.87
C GLU A 387 -27.68 -15.26 -17.99
N ARG A 388 -28.94 -15.40 -18.40
CA ARG A 388 -29.55 -14.59 -19.45
C ARG A 388 -29.54 -13.11 -19.10
N CYS A 389 -29.86 -12.76 -17.86
CA CYS A 389 -29.84 -11.39 -17.38
C CYS A 389 -28.40 -10.88 -17.20
N GLY A 390 -27.51 -11.74 -16.68
CA GLY A 390 -26.09 -11.42 -16.44
C GLY A 390 -25.32 -11.02 -17.71
N ARG A 391 -25.66 -11.58 -18.88
CA ARG A 391 -25.05 -11.18 -20.17
C ARG A 391 -25.16 -9.69 -20.48
N ASN A 392 -26.17 -9.01 -19.96
CA ASN A 392 -26.36 -7.57 -20.17
C ASN A 392 -25.34 -6.70 -19.41
N LEU A 393 -24.47 -7.29 -18.58
CA LEU A 393 -23.38 -6.59 -17.89
C LEU A 393 -22.03 -6.70 -18.59
N GLU A 394 -21.89 -7.57 -19.60
CA GLU A 394 -20.59 -7.93 -20.19
C GLU A 394 -19.87 -6.73 -20.81
N ASP A 395 -20.59 -5.91 -21.58
CA ASP A 395 -20.03 -4.75 -22.26
C ASP A 395 -19.54 -3.69 -21.26
N GLU A 396 -20.34 -3.41 -20.22
CA GLU A 396 -19.97 -2.49 -19.14
C GLU A 396 -18.74 -3.00 -18.36
N VAL A 397 -18.68 -4.29 -18.03
CA VAL A 397 -17.54 -4.90 -17.35
C VAL A 397 -16.27 -4.79 -18.18
N HIS A 398 -16.34 -5.06 -19.49
CA HIS A 398 -15.21 -4.95 -20.41
C HIS A 398 -14.74 -3.50 -20.58
N ALA A 399 -15.67 -2.56 -20.72
CA ALA A 399 -15.37 -1.13 -20.84
C ALA A 399 -14.65 -0.61 -19.59
N LEU A 400 -15.18 -0.96 -18.41
CA LEU A 400 -14.60 -0.59 -17.12
C LEU A 400 -13.20 -1.16 -16.94
N ARG A 401 -13.01 -2.46 -17.21
CA ARG A 401 -11.71 -3.11 -17.15
C ARG A 401 -10.69 -2.43 -18.07
N SER A 402 -11.08 -2.18 -19.32
CA SER A 402 -10.24 -1.52 -20.32
C SER A 402 -9.80 -0.12 -19.87
N TRP A 403 -10.71 0.64 -19.27
CA TRP A 403 -10.41 1.99 -18.77
C TRP A 403 -9.37 1.97 -17.66
N TYR A 404 -9.51 1.09 -16.65
CA TYR A 404 -8.55 1.01 -15.53
C TYR A 404 -7.16 0.52 -15.97
N VAL A 405 -7.09 -0.40 -16.93
CA VAL A 405 -5.81 -0.82 -17.54
C VAL A 405 -5.17 0.35 -18.30
N THR A 406 -5.95 1.07 -19.10
CA THR A 406 -5.49 2.24 -19.86
C THR A 406 -5.03 3.38 -18.93
N LEU A 407 -5.71 3.59 -17.81
CA LEU A 407 -5.28 4.52 -16.77
C LEU A 407 -3.89 4.13 -16.25
N GLY A 408 -3.69 2.86 -15.90
CA GLY A 408 -2.40 2.33 -15.47
C GLY A 408 -1.29 2.60 -16.49
N ASP A 409 -1.53 2.27 -17.75
CA ASP A 409 -0.57 2.50 -18.84
C ASP A 409 -0.24 3.98 -19.01
N SER A 410 -1.24 4.87 -18.86
CA SER A 410 -1.02 6.31 -18.93
C SER A 410 -0.13 6.84 -17.80
N LEU A 411 -0.27 6.30 -16.59
CA LEU A 411 0.58 6.64 -15.45
C LEU A 411 2.04 6.20 -15.68
N VAL A 412 2.25 5.00 -16.22
CA VAL A 412 3.59 4.47 -16.50
C VAL A 412 4.30 5.30 -17.57
N HIS A 413 3.63 5.58 -18.69
CA HIS A 413 4.22 6.24 -19.85
C HIS A 413 4.10 7.75 -19.84
N ALA A 414 3.44 8.33 -18.81
CA ALA A 414 3.14 9.76 -18.71
C ALA A 414 2.41 10.31 -19.95
N THR A 415 1.45 9.53 -20.46
CA THR A 415 0.60 9.91 -21.60
C THR A 415 -0.70 10.57 -21.13
N ALA A 416 -1.54 11.00 -22.08
CA ALA A 416 -2.84 11.58 -21.77
C ALA A 416 -3.71 10.60 -20.99
N VAL A 417 -4.28 11.08 -19.87
CA VAL A 417 -5.22 10.32 -19.04
C VAL A 417 -6.49 10.02 -19.85
N PRO A 418 -6.98 8.77 -19.87
CA PRO A 418 -8.18 8.42 -20.60
C PRO A 418 -9.40 9.19 -20.05
N ARG A 419 -10.29 9.60 -20.95
CA ARG A 419 -11.61 10.10 -20.54
C ARG A 419 -12.42 8.95 -19.94
N PRO A 420 -13.34 9.21 -18.98
CA PRO A 420 -14.25 8.18 -18.49
C PRO A 420 -14.95 7.46 -19.64
N HIS A 421 -15.15 6.15 -19.50
CA HIS A 421 -15.79 5.39 -20.56
C HIS A 421 -17.25 5.78 -20.74
N LEU A 422 -17.78 5.53 -21.94
CA LEU A 422 -19.20 5.68 -22.22
C LEU A 422 -19.94 4.50 -21.61
N ARG A 423 -20.84 4.81 -20.66
CA ARG A 423 -21.66 3.83 -19.96
C ARG A 423 -22.61 3.10 -20.92
N ASP A 424 -22.74 1.79 -20.77
CA ASP A 424 -23.75 0.98 -21.46
C ASP A 424 -25.14 1.15 -20.82
N ALA A 425 -25.81 2.25 -21.16
CA ALA A 425 -27.16 2.52 -20.70
C ALA A 425 -28.18 1.49 -21.23
N GLU A 426 -27.95 0.97 -22.43
CA GLU A 426 -28.89 0.04 -23.08
C GLU A 426 -28.80 -1.36 -22.47
N GLY A 427 -27.59 -1.87 -22.19
CA GLY A 427 -27.39 -3.10 -21.43
C GLY A 427 -27.96 -3.01 -20.02
N ARG A 428 -27.79 -1.85 -19.34
CA ARG A 428 -28.43 -1.63 -18.04
C ARG A 428 -29.96 -1.72 -18.11
N ALA A 429 -30.60 -1.09 -19.10
CA ALA A 429 -32.05 -1.18 -19.28
C ALA A 429 -32.51 -2.62 -19.50
N ARG A 430 -31.83 -3.36 -20.39
CA ARG A 430 -32.09 -4.80 -20.64
C ARG A 430 -31.89 -5.68 -19.40
N LEU A 431 -30.90 -5.36 -18.56
CA LEU A 431 -30.70 -6.05 -17.29
C LEU A 431 -31.88 -5.84 -16.34
N LEU A 432 -32.33 -4.59 -16.18
CA LEU A 432 -33.43 -4.25 -15.29
C LEU A 432 -34.74 -4.90 -15.74
N GLU A 433 -35.04 -4.87 -17.05
CA GLU A 433 -36.19 -5.54 -17.63
C GLU A 433 -36.14 -7.06 -17.38
N CYS A 434 -35.00 -7.69 -17.65
CA CYS A 434 -34.82 -9.13 -17.41
C CYS A 434 -34.96 -9.52 -15.93
N VAL A 435 -34.41 -8.71 -15.02
CA VAL A 435 -34.53 -8.93 -13.58
C VAL A 435 -35.99 -8.72 -13.12
N HIS A 436 -36.67 -7.71 -13.64
CA HIS A 436 -38.07 -7.46 -13.33
C HIS A 436 -38.95 -8.64 -13.76
N ASP A 437 -38.76 -9.15 -14.97
CA ASP A 437 -39.50 -10.31 -15.48
C ASP A 437 -39.25 -11.59 -14.67
N ALA A 438 -37.99 -11.85 -14.31
CA ALA A 438 -37.62 -13.00 -13.47
C ALA A 438 -38.30 -12.94 -12.10
N VAL A 439 -38.34 -11.75 -11.49
CA VAL A 439 -38.94 -11.53 -10.18
C VAL A 439 -40.47 -11.54 -10.25
N ALA A 440 -41.07 -10.99 -11.31
CA ALA A 440 -42.52 -10.99 -11.54
C ALA A 440 -43.09 -12.38 -11.82
N GLY A 441 -42.27 -13.32 -12.30
CA GLY A 441 -42.62 -14.73 -12.49
C GLY A 441 -42.97 -15.49 -11.20
N GLY A 442 -42.80 -14.88 -10.03
CA GLY A 442 -43.22 -15.43 -8.73
C GLY A 442 -42.31 -16.54 -8.19
N ASN A 443 -41.18 -16.81 -8.84
CA ASN A 443 -40.25 -17.83 -8.41
C ASN A 443 -39.31 -17.30 -7.31
N THR A 444 -39.52 -17.73 -6.07
CA THR A 444 -38.72 -17.28 -4.93
C THR A 444 -37.24 -17.65 -5.03
N THR A 445 -36.88 -18.65 -5.85
CA THR A 445 -35.47 -19.05 -6.06
C THR A 445 -34.70 -18.06 -6.94
N GLU A 446 -35.39 -17.22 -7.72
CA GLU A 446 -34.77 -16.23 -8.63
C GLU A 446 -34.56 -14.86 -7.97
N LEU A 447 -35.18 -14.60 -6.81
CA LEU A 447 -35.08 -13.34 -6.08
C LEU A 447 -33.65 -12.99 -5.63
N ARG A 448 -32.91 -13.97 -5.09
CA ARG A 448 -31.53 -13.76 -4.64
C ARG A 448 -30.57 -13.48 -5.80
N PRO A 449 -30.54 -14.29 -6.88
CA PRO A 449 -29.74 -14.01 -8.07
C PRO A 449 -30.05 -12.67 -8.73
N ALA A 450 -31.33 -12.30 -8.83
CA ALA A 450 -31.79 -11.01 -9.33
C ALA A 450 -31.19 -9.84 -8.55
N LEU A 451 -31.29 -9.90 -7.22
CA LEU A 451 -30.77 -8.88 -6.32
C LEU A 451 -29.23 -8.80 -6.34
N VAL A 452 -28.54 -9.92 -6.47
CA VAL A 452 -27.08 -9.95 -6.67
C VAL A 452 -26.69 -9.27 -7.99
N LEU A 453 -27.39 -9.52 -9.10
CA LEU A 453 -27.14 -8.84 -10.39
C LEU A 453 -27.37 -7.32 -10.31
N LEU A 454 -28.45 -6.88 -9.64
CA LEU A 454 -28.72 -5.46 -9.43
C LEU A 454 -27.60 -4.78 -8.62
N TRP A 455 -27.12 -5.45 -7.57
CA TRP A 455 -25.99 -4.94 -6.79
C TRP A 455 -24.68 -4.93 -7.57
N THR A 456 -24.45 -5.92 -8.44
CA THR A 456 -23.30 -5.92 -9.35
C THR A 456 -23.34 -4.72 -10.28
N SER A 457 -24.49 -4.45 -10.91
CA SER A 457 -24.69 -3.24 -11.74
C SER A 457 -24.40 -1.96 -10.96
N GLN A 458 -24.82 -1.87 -9.69
CA GLN A 458 -24.57 -0.70 -8.86
C GLN A 458 -23.08 -0.55 -8.47
N HIS A 459 -22.37 -1.65 -8.23
CA HIS A 459 -20.93 -1.63 -8.00
C HIS A 459 -20.17 -1.11 -9.23
N LEU A 460 -20.55 -1.54 -10.43
CA LEU A 460 -19.97 -1.05 -11.69
C LEU A 460 -20.23 0.46 -11.85
N ASP A 461 -21.45 0.94 -11.57
CA ASP A 461 -21.79 2.37 -11.62
C ASP A 461 -20.96 3.22 -10.63
N ASN A 462 -20.66 2.69 -9.45
CA ASN A 462 -19.78 3.37 -8.49
C ASN A 462 -18.32 3.42 -8.96
N LEU A 463 -17.85 2.35 -9.60
CA LEU A 463 -16.51 2.30 -10.18
C LEU A 463 -16.40 3.20 -11.42
N TRP A 464 -17.46 3.33 -12.23
CA TRP A 464 -17.54 4.31 -13.31
C TRP A 464 -17.48 5.74 -12.78
N ARG A 465 -18.24 6.07 -11.73
CA ARG A 465 -18.16 7.41 -11.08
C ARG A 465 -16.75 7.73 -10.60
N LEU A 466 -16.03 6.73 -10.11
CA LEU A 466 -14.65 6.87 -9.62
C LEU A 466 -13.67 7.28 -10.74
N GLU A 467 -13.94 6.92 -11.99
CA GLU A 467 -13.06 7.22 -13.14
C GLU A 467 -12.79 8.71 -13.29
N SER A 468 -13.84 9.53 -13.20
CA SER A 468 -13.73 10.99 -13.30
C SER A 468 -12.87 11.60 -12.20
N HIS A 469 -12.93 11.03 -10.99
CA HIS A 469 -12.17 11.50 -9.84
C HIS A 469 -10.70 11.08 -9.95
N LEU A 470 -10.43 9.84 -10.35
CA LEU A 470 -9.07 9.35 -10.58
C LEU A 470 -8.41 10.06 -11.77
N GLY A 471 -9.17 10.31 -12.84
CA GLY A 471 -8.66 11.01 -14.02
C GLY A 471 -8.17 12.42 -13.70
N ARG A 472 -8.90 13.16 -12.83
CA ARG A 472 -8.45 14.47 -12.34
C ARG A 472 -7.15 14.38 -11.54
N HIS A 473 -7.07 13.47 -10.57
CA HIS A 473 -5.86 13.32 -9.77
C HIS A 473 -4.66 12.79 -10.58
N ALA A 474 -4.88 11.96 -11.59
CA ALA A 474 -3.84 11.53 -12.52
C ALA A 474 -3.30 12.71 -13.34
N ALA A 475 -4.18 13.58 -13.85
CA ALA A 475 -3.77 14.78 -14.59
C ALA A 475 -3.02 15.79 -13.70
N GLU A 476 -3.47 15.98 -12.45
CA GLU A 476 -2.78 16.81 -11.45
C GLU A 476 -1.40 16.25 -11.08
N ALA A 477 -1.28 14.93 -10.94
CA ALA A 477 -0.02 14.27 -10.62
C ALA A 477 0.99 14.33 -11.79
N ALA A 478 0.51 14.38 -13.04
CA ALA A 478 1.32 14.52 -14.24
C ALA A 478 1.76 15.96 -14.51
N SER A 479 1.07 16.96 -13.96
CA SER A 479 1.37 18.38 -14.18
C SER A 479 2.49 18.86 -13.25
N PRO A 480 3.63 19.37 -13.76
CA PRO A 480 4.62 20.00 -12.91
C PRO A 480 4.01 21.27 -12.30
N ARG A 481 4.00 21.39 -10.96
CA ARG A 481 3.66 22.65 -10.29
C ARG A 481 4.67 23.70 -10.75
N ARG A 482 4.17 24.79 -11.36
CA ARG A 482 4.94 25.98 -11.72
C ARG A 482 5.48 26.68 -10.48
#